data_AF-A0A974TQB0-F1
#
_entry.id   AF-A0A974TQB0-F1
#
_cell.length_a   1.000
_cell.length_b   1.000
_cell.length_c   1.000
_cell.angle_alpha   90.00
_cell.angle_beta   90.00
_cell.angle_gamma   90.00
#
_symmetry.space_group_name_H-M   'P 1'
#
loop_
_entity.id
_entity.type
_entity.pdbx_description
1 polymer ?
#
loop_
_entity_poly.entity_id
_entity_poly.type
_entity_poly.pdbx_seq_one_letter_code
_entity_poly.pdbx_strand_id
1 'polypeptide(L)'
;MTAILADVFTLYLKTKNFHWHMSGPHFRDYHLMLDEQAEQIFAMTDDIAERVRKIGGTTLKSIGQVSRLQRLSDNDADYVTPDDMLAELRDDNKRLVEMFREVHNLTSEHNDHATTSLIENWIDETERRVWFLFETTRTR
;
A
#
# COMPACT_ATOMS: atom_id res chain seq x y z
N MET A 1 -5.66 6.25 -11.92
CA MET A 1 -4.50 6.08 -11.03
C MET A 1 -4.44 7.10 -9.87
N THR A 2 -5.03 8.30 -9.95
CA THR A 2 -5.02 9.25 -8.79
C THR A 2 -5.60 8.67 -7.50
N ALA A 3 -6.64 7.84 -7.59
CA ALA A 3 -7.17 7.10 -6.43
C ALA A 3 -6.16 6.09 -5.87
N ILE A 4 -5.48 5.32 -6.72
CA ILE A 4 -4.40 4.41 -6.32
C ILE A 4 -3.30 5.17 -5.56
N LEU A 5 -2.91 6.36 -6.03
CA LEU A 5 -1.92 7.16 -5.31
C LEU A 5 -2.40 7.54 -3.90
N ALA A 6 -3.69 7.84 -3.73
CA ALA A 6 -4.26 8.12 -2.42
C ALA A 6 -4.18 6.87 -1.53
N ASP A 7 -4.58 5.71 -2.06
CA ASP A 7 -4.49 4.43 -1.33
C ASP A 7 -3.06 4.10 -0.90
N VAL A 8 -2.08 4.31 -1.77
CA VAL A 8 -0.65 4.08 -1.48
C VAL A 8 -0.16 5.02 -0.37
N PHE A 9 -0.54 6.30 -0.38
CA PHE A 9 -0.19 7.22 0.72
C PHE A 9 -0.86 6.83 2.04
N THR A 10 -2.13 6.42 1.99
CA THR A 10 -2.85 5.92 3.18
C THR A 10 -2.16 4.69 3.76
N LEU A 11 -1.84 3.71 2.91
CA LEU A 11 -1.15 2.50 3.34
C LEU A 11 0.24 2.82 3.90
N TYR A 12 1.01 3.69 3.24
CA TYR A 12 2.32 4.14 3.74
C TYR A 12 2.22 4.73 5.15
N LEU A 13 1.31 5.68 5.34
CA LEU A 13 1.15 6.35 6.63
C LEU A 13 0.69 5.36 7.70
N LYS A 14 -0.22 4.45 7.37
CA LYS A 14 -0.71 3.40 8.27
C LYS A 14 0.40 2.41 8.64
N THR A 15 1.24 2.00 7.69
CA THR A 15 2.40 1.15 7.97
C THR A 15 3.37 1.86 8.91
N LYS A 16 3.65 3.16 8.69
CA LYS A 16 4.49 3.94 9.62
C LYS A 16 3.84 4.14 10.99
N ASN A 17 2.52 4.34 11.03
CA ASN A 17 1.76 4.39 12.28
C ASN A 17 2.00 3.12 13.10
N PHE A 18 1.78 1.94 12.51
CA PHE A 18 1.99 0.67 13.20
C PHE A 18 3.46 0.41 13.53
N HIS A 19 4.40 0.83 12.68
CA HIS A 19 5.83 0.78 12.98
C HIS A 19 6.19 1.60 14.24
N TRP A 20 5.63 2.80 14.39
CA TRP A 20 5.91 3.67 15.56
C TRP A 20 5.29 3.13 16.85
N HIS A 21 4.11 2.51 16.76
CA HIS A 21 3.36 2.02 17.91
C HIS A 21 3.50 0.52 18.17
N MET A 22 4.38 -0.15 17.41
CA MET A 22 4.66 -1.58 17.58
C MET A 22 5.18 -1.86 19.01
N SER A 23 4.78 -2.99 19.58
CA SER A 23 5.20 -3.42 20.91
C SER A 23 5.21 -4.95 21.03
N GLY A 24 5.71 -5.47 22.16
CA GLY A 24 5.72 -6.90 22.45
C GLY A 24 7.05 -7.61 22.18
N PRO A 25 7.10 -8.94 22.36
CA PRO A 25 8.35 -9.73 22.36
C PRO A 25 9.13 -9.69 21.04
N HIS A 26 8.44 -9.46 19.92
CA HIS A 26 9.02 -9.41 18.57
C HIS A 26 9.21 -7.97 18.04
N PHE A 27 9.16 -6.97 18.94
CA PHE A 27 9.18 -5.54 18.60
C PHE A 27 10.20 -5.20 17.52
N ARG A 28 11.47 -5.57 17.73
CA ARG A 28 12.56 -5.18 16.82
C ARG A 28 12.33 -5.70 15.40
N ASP A 29 11.93 -6.97 15.26
CA ASP A 29 11.82 -7.60 13.95
C ASP A 29 10.60 -7.06 13.19
N TYR A 30 9.47 -6.87 13.89
CA TYR A 30 8.30 -6.25 13.28
C TYR A 30 8.53 -4.78 12.95
N HIS A 31 9.17 -4.02 13.84
CA HIS A 31 9.49 -2.62 13.62
C HIS A 31 10.35 -2.43 12.36
N LEU A 32 11.39 -3.24 12.18
CA LEU A 32 12.25 -3.17 10.99
C LEU A 32 11.53 -3.66 9.72
N MET A 33 10.79 -4.77 9.80
CA MET A 33 10.00 -5.26 8.66
C MET A 33 8.99 -4.21 8.17
N LEU A 34 8.28 -3.54 9.09
CA LEU A 34 7.32 -2.51 8.73
C LEU A 34 8.00 -1.29 8.09
N ASP A 35 9.24 -0.97 8.48
CA ASP A 35 9.99 0.11 7.83
C ASP A 35 10.39 -0.26 6.40
N GLU A 36 10.90 -1.48 6.18
CA GLU A 36 11.21 -2.00 4.84
C GLU A 36 9.97 -2.02 3.93
N GLN A 37 8.80 -2.39 4.47
CA GLN A 37 7.55 -2.36 3.72
C GLN A 37 7.12 -0.91 3.42
N ALA A 38 7.25 0.01 4.38
CA ALA A 38 6.93 1.42 4.17
C ALA A 38 7.81 2.05 3.09
N GLU A 39 9.11 1.73 3.04
CA GLU A 39 10.02 2.19 1.99
C GLU A 39 9.57 1.72 0.61
N GLN A 40 9.18 0.45 0.46
CA GLN A 40 8.65 -0.09 -0.80
C GLN A 40 7.35 0.60 -1.21
N ILE A 41 6.44 0.83 -0.25
CA ILE A 41 5.17 1.51 -0.52
C ILE A 41 5.42 2.95 -0.97
N PHE A 42 6.32 3.66 -0.29
CA PHE A 42 6.66 5.03 -0.63
C PHE A 42 7.33 5.17 -1.99
N ALA A 43 8.18 4.20 -2.37
CA ALA A 43 8.86 4.18 -3.66
C ALA A 43 7.89 4.17 -4.86
N MET A 44 6.69 3.60 -4.71
CA MET A 44 5.67 3.61 -5.77
C MET A 44 5.06 4.99 -6.03
N THR A 45 5.11 5.91 -5.05
CA THR A 45 4.31 7.14 -5.07
C THR A 45 4.66 8.06 -6.23
N ASP A 46 5.95 8.27 -6.49
CA ASP A 46 6.42 9.17 -7.54
C ASP A 46 6.08 8.62 -8.93
N ASP A 47 6.37 7.35 -9.19
CA ASP A 47 6.05 6.69 -10.46
C ASP A 47 4.55 6.73 -10.78
N ILE A 48 3.69 6.49 -9.78
CA ILE A 48 2.23 6.60 -9.96
C ILE A 48 1.84 8.04 -10.28
N ALA A 49 2.36 9.02 -9.53
CA ALA A 49 2.04 10.43 -9.71
C ALA A 49 2.49 10.94 -11.09
N GLU A 50 3.72 10.63 -11.48
CA GLU A 50 4.27 10.98 -12.77
C GLU A 50 3.55 10.26 -13.91
N ARG A 51 3.15 9.00 -13.73
CA ARG A 51 2.40 8.27 -14.76
C ARG A 51 1.07 8.95 -15.05
N VAL A 52 0.34 9.39 -14.02
CA VAL A 52 -0.88 10.21 -14.17
C VAL A 52 -0.61 11.46 -15.01
N ARG A 53 0.53 12.14 -14.80
CA ARG A 53 0.91 13.33 -15.57
C ARG A 53 1.29 13.00 -17.01
N LYS A 54 2.03 11.91 -17.24
CA LYS A 54 2.47 11.43 -18.57
C LYS A 54 1.28 11.10 -19.49
N ILE A 55 0.13 10.70 -18.93
CA ILE A 55 -1.12 10.45 -19.69
C ILE A 55 -2.09 11.64 -19.71
N GLY A 56 -1.62 12.83 -19.32
CA GLY A 56 -2.40 14.09 -19.41
C GLY A 56 -3.33 14.37 -18.22
N GLY A 57 -3.36 13.52 -17.20
CA GLY A 57 -4.17 13.70 -16.01
C GLY A 57 -3.56 14.67 -14.99
N THR A 58 -4.34 15.06 -13.98
CA THR A 58 -3.84 15.75 -12.77
C THR A 58 -3.79 14.78 -11.60
N THR A 59 -2.77 14.92 -10.75
CA THR A 59 -2.58 14.05 -9.57
C THR A 59 -3.00 14.76 -8.27
N LEU A 60 -2.76 14.11 -7.12
CA LEU A 60 -3.06 14.62 -5.79
C LEU A 60 -2.39 15.97 -5.52
N LYS A 61 -3.04 16.78 -4.68
CA LYS A 61 -2.61 18.14 -4.33
C LYS A 61 -2.39 18.34 -2.84
N SER A 62 -2.99 17.51 -1.98
CA SER A 62 -2.90 17.66 -0.53
C SER A 62 -3.33 16.41 0.22
N ILE A 63 -2.94 16.33 1.50
CA ILE A 63 -3.37 15.27 2.43
C ILE A 63 -4.90 15.23 2.56
N GLY A 64 -5.57 16.40 2.60
CA GLY A 64 -7.03 16.44 2.61
C GLY A 64 -7.65 15.83 1.35
N GLN A 65 -6.95 15.87 0.21
CA GLN A 65 -7.40 15.17 -1.00
C GLN A 65 -7.13 13.66 -0.92
N VAL A 66 -6.04 13.21 -0.29
CA VAL A 66 -5.79 11.79 0.01
C VAL A 66 -6.97 11.24 0.80
N SER A 67 -7.31 11.85 1.93
CA SER A 67 -8.42 11.42 2.80
C SER A 67 -9.78 11.32 2.08
N ARG A 68 -10.05 12.19 1.09
CA ARG A 68 -11.29 12.14 0.31
C ARG A 68 -11.31 11.08 -0.80
N LEU A 69 -10.14 10.66 -1.28
CA LEU A 69 -10.02 9.75 -2.43
C LEU A 69 -9.58 8.35 -2.04
N GLN A 70 -9.01 8.17 -0.83
CA GLN A 70 -8.63 6.88 -0.31
C GLN A 70 -9.84 5.94 -0.25
N ARG A 71 -9.56 4.68 -0.54
CA ARG A 71 -10.48 3.54 -0.47
C ARG A 71 -9.98 2.54 0.58
N LEU A 72 -8.70 2.58 0.93
CA LEU A 72 -8.17 2.00 2.17
C LEU A 72 -8.49 2.93 3.34
N SER A 73 -8.80 2.34 4.50
CA SER A 73 -9.04 3.10 5.73
C SER A 73 -7.73 3.32 6.47
N ASP A 74 -7.52 4.54 6.96
CA ASP A 74 -6.54 4.84 7.99
C ASP A 74 -6.97 4.23 9.34
N ASN A 75 -6.09 4.33 10.34
CA ASN A 75 -6.36 3.84 11.68
C ASN A 75 -5.80 4.85 12.68
N ASP A 76 -6.70 5.48 13.44
CA ASP A 76 -6.43 6.47 14.49
C ASP A 76 -6.80 5.95 15.88
N ALA A 77 -6.97 4.63 16.03
CA ALA A 77 -7.29 4.02 17.31
C ALA A 77 -6.17 4.24 18.33
N ASP A 78 -6.55 4.51 19.59
CA ASP A 78 -5.60 4.72 20.69
C ASP A 78 -4.68 3.51 20.92
N TYR A 79 -5.16 2.30 20.61
CA TYR A 79 -4.40 1.06 20.73
C TYR A 79 -4.86 -0.01 19.74
N VAL A 80 -3.90 -0.71 19.14
CA VAL A 80 -4.09 -1.88 18.27
C VAL A 80 -3.08 -2.94 18.73
N THR A 81 -3.49 -4.21 18.82
CA THR A 81 -2.53 -5.25 19.19
C THR A 81 -1.53 -5.50 18.06
N PRO A 82 -0.30 -5.97 18.34
CA PRO A 82 0.65 -6.32 17.27
C PRO A 82 0.09 -7.28 16.23
N ASP A 83 -0.67 -8.30 16.66
CA ASP A 83 -1.27 -9.27 15.74
C ASP A 83 -2.35 -8.62 14.85
N ASP A 84 -3.18 -7.74 15.42
CA ASP A 84 -4.20 -7.00 14.66
C ASP A 84 -3.55 -6.02 13.68
N MET A 85 -2.48 -5.32 14.07
CA MET A 85 -1.73 -4.42 13.18
C MET A 85 -1.23 -5.17 11.94
N LEU A 86 -0.64 -6.35 12.14
CA LEU A 86 -0.09 -7.17 11.06
C LEU A 86 -1.21 -7.77 10.18
N ALA A 87 -2.31 -8.23 10.79
CA ALA A 87 -3.46 -8.74 10.06
C ALA A 87 -4.14 -7.66 9.22
N GLU A 88 -4.30 -6.46 9.77
CA GLU A 88 -4.89 -5.31 9.09
C GLU A 88 -4.04 -4.87 7.89
N LEU A 89 -2.72 -4.73 8.07
CA LEU A 89 -1.82 -4.43 6.94
C LEU A 89 -1.82 -5.52 5.88
N ARG A 90 -1.94 -6.80 6.27
CA ARG A 90 -2.01 -7.91 5.31
C ARG A 90 -3.25 -7.77 4.45
N ASP A 91 -4.39 -7.48 5.06
CA ASP A 91 -5.66 -7.43 4.37
C ASP A 91 -5.80 -6.13 3.54
N ASP A 92 -5.22 -5.02 3.99
CA ASP A 92 -5.06 -3.81 3.17
C ASP A 92 -4.16 -4.04 1.95
N ASN A 93 -3.03 -4.75 2.09
CA ASN A 93 -2.19 -5.10 0.95
C ASN A 93 -2.93 -6.04 -0.03
N LYS A 94 -3.73 -7.00 0.45
CA LYS A 94 -4.58 -7.82 -0.44
C LYS A 94 -5.56 -6.95 -1.22
N ARG A 95 -6.20 -6.00 -0.55
CA ARG A 95 -7.12 -5.08 -1.22
C ARG A 95 -6.38 -4.21 -2.24
N LEU A 96 -5.16 -3.76 -1.95
CA LEU A 96 -4.33 -3.03 -2.91
C LEU A 96 -3.95 -3.90 -4.13
N VAL A 97 -3.66 -5.20 -3.95
CA VAL A 97 -3.45 -6.14 -5.07
C VAL A 97 -4.69 -6.20 -5.96
N GLU A 98 -5.89 -6.31 -5.38
CA GLU A 98 -7.14 -6.31 -6.16
C GLU A 98 -7.30 -5.01 -6.96
N MET A 99 -7.06 -3.86 -6.32
CA MET A 99 -7.10 -2.57 -7.00
C MET A 99 -6.07 -2.47 -8.13
N PHE A 100 -4.86 -3.01 -7.95
CA PHE A 100 -3.86 -3.07 -9.01
C PHE A 100 -4.31 -3.96 -10.16
N ARG A 101 -4.90 -5.13 -9.90
CA ARG A 101 -5.44 -6.02 -10.93
C ARG A 101 -6.58 -5.36 -11.72
N GLU A 102 -7.45 -4.60 -11.05
CA GLU A 102 -8.49 -3.80 -11.72
C GLU A 102 -7.87 -2.79 -12.69
N VAL A 103 -6.83 -2.06 -12.27
CA VAL A 103 -6.16 -1.07 -13.13
C VAL A 103 -5.36 -1.75 -14.24
N HIS A 104 -4.71 -2.88 -13.97
CA HIS A 104 -4.00 -3.69 -14.97
C HIS A 104 -4.92 -4.10 -16.12
N ASN A 105 -6.10 -4.64 -15.80
CA ASN A 105 -7.10 -5.01 -16.81
C ASN A 105 -7.49 -3.79 -17.65
N LEU A 106 -7.81 -2.67 -17.00
CA LEU A 106 -8.19 -1.43 -17.67
C LEU A 106 -7.08 -0.92 -18.61
N THR A 107 -5.82 -0.90 -18.15
CA THR A 107 -4.70 -0.38 -18.94
C THR A 107 -4.38 -1.32 -20.11
N SER A 108 -4.53 -2.63 -19.90
CA SER A 108 -4.40 -3.64 -20.96
C SER A 108 -5.47 -3.46 -22.05
N GLU A 109 -6.74 -3.30 -21.67
CA GLU A 109 -7.85 -3.05 -22.61
C GLU A 109 -7.64 -1.78 -23.46
N HIS A 110 -6.98 -0.77 -22.89
CA HIS A 110 -6.68 0.49 -23.57
C HIS A 110 -5.31 0.54 -24.25
N ASN A 111 -4.56 -0.56 -24.30
CA ASN A 111 -3.19 -0.63 -24.84
C ASN A 111 -2.21 0.37 -24.18
N ASP A 112 -2.44 0.72 -22.91
CA ASP A 112 -1.50 1.50 -22.11
C ASP A 112 -0.42 0.59 -21.52
N HIS A 113 0.44 0.06 -22.40
CA HIS A 113 1.46 -0.92 -22.04
C HIS A 113 2.46 -0.41 -20.99
N ALA A 114 2.76 0.88 -21.00
CA ALA A 114 3.69 1.47 -20.02
C ALA A 114 3.11 1.44 -18.61
N THR A 115 1.81 1.76 -18.45
CA THR A 115 1.16 1.63 -17.15
C THR A 115 1.01 0.17 -16.73
N THR A 116 0.59 -0.71 -17.66
CA THR A 116 0.44 -2.15 -17.40
C THR A 116 1.74 -2.75 -16.84
N SER A 117 2.89 -2.46 -17.48
CA SER A 117 4.19 -2.97 -17.04
C SER A 117 4.62 -2.49 -15.65
N LEU A 118 4.33 -1.23 -15.29
CA LEU A 118 4.59 -0.75 -13.92
C LEU A 118 3.75 -1.49 -12.88
N ILE A 119 2.46 -1.67 -13.18
CA ILE A 119 1.52 -2.33 -12.27
C ILE A 119 1.88 -3.79 -12.03
N GLU A 120 2.40 -4.51 -13.02
CA GLU A 120 2.83 -5.90 -12.84
C GLU A 120 3.90 -6.05 -11.76
N ASN A 121 4.89 -5.15 -11.74
CA ASN A 121 5.91 -5.13 -10.69
C ASN A 121 5.30 -4.80 -9.32
N TRP A 122 4.40 -3.81 -9.26
CA TRP A 122 3.75 -3.45 -8.00
C TRP A 122 2.80 -4.53 -7.47
N ILE A 123 2.18 -5.33 -8.35
CA ILE A 123 1.40 -6.51 -7.94
C ILE A 123 2.33 -7.49 -7.22
N ASP A 124 3.45 -7.89 -7.83
CA ASP A 124 4.40 -8.84 -7.24
C ASP A 124 4.96 -8.33 -5.90
N GLU A 125 5.39 -7.07 -5.85
CA GLU A 125 5.90 -6.45 -4.62
C GLU A 125 4.84 -6.43 -3.51
N THR A 126 3.57 -6.16 -3.86
CA THR A 126 2.47 -6.14 -2.90
C THR A 126 2.11 -7.55 -2.43
N GLU A 127 2.08 -8.53 -3.33
CA GLU A 127 1.87 -9.94 -2.99
C GLU A 127 2.98 -10.48 -2.08
N ARG A 128 4.23 -10.04 -2.27
CA ARG A 128 5.33 -10.35 -1.35
C ARG A 128 5.08 -9.81 0.05
N ARG A 129 4.58 -8.57 0.18
CA ARG A 129 4.19 -8.01 1.50
C ARG A 129 3.06 -8.81 2.15
N VAL A 130 2.06 -9.21 1.37
CA VAL A 130 0.98 -10.10 1.84
C VAL A 130 1.55 -11.42 2.36
N TRP A 131 2.46 -12.06 1.63
CA TRP A 131 3.10 -13.31 2.01
C TRP A 131 3.85 -13.18 3.34
N PHE A 132 4.70 -12.17 3.49
CA PHE A 132 5.47 -11.95 4.71
C PHE A 132 4.56 -11.74 5.93
N LEU A 133 3.54 -10.89 5.80
CA LEU A 133 2.59 -10.63 6.89
C LEU A 133 1.74 -11.86 7.23
N PHE A 134 1.35 -12.64 6.21
CA PHE A 134 0.64 -13.91 6.41
C PHE A 134 1.50 -14.90 7.18
N GLU A 135 2.75 -15.13 6.77
CA GLU A 135 3.64 -16.06 7.46
C GLU A 135 4.00 -15.60 8.88
N THR A 136 4.08 -14.30 9.10
CA THR A 136 4.36 -13.72 10.42
C THR A 136 3.19 -13.95 11.39
N THR A 137 1.95 -13.90 10.89
CA THR A 137 0.72 -14.06 11.70
C THR A 137 0.14 -15.47 11.70
N ARG A 138 0.81 -16.42 11.02
CA ARG A 138 0.30 -17.79 10.87
C ARG A 138 0.40 -18.55 12.19
N THR A 139 -0.74 -18.76 12.85
CA THR A 139 -0.85 -19.77 13.90
C THR A 139 -0.90 -21.17 13.28
N ARG A 140 -0.22 -22.13 13.89
CA ARG A 140 -0.16 -23.54 13.44
C ARG A 140 -1.53 -24.13 13.11
#